data_AF-A0A124DXS5-F1
#
_entry.id   AF-A0A124DXS5-F1
#
_cell.length_a   1.000
_cell.length_b   1.000
_cell.length_c   1.000
_cell.angle_alpha   90.00
_cell.angle_beta   90.00
_cell.angle_gamma   90.00
#
_symmetry.space_group_name_H-M   'P 1'
#
loop_
_entity.id
_entity.type
_entity.pdbx_description
1 polymer ?
#
loop_
_entity_poly.entity_id
_entity_poly.type
_entity_poly.pdbx_seq_one_letter_code
_entity_poly.pdbx_strand_id
1 'polypeptide(L)' 'MKIDNRIVEGLRLKDVPENKTKEIHFYANGKSIFLSSITEEKLINEEQLDMFQHWIEETTLNLPTYQTLLEILETEGNVV' A
#
# COMPACT_ATOMS: atom_id res chain seq x y z
N MET A 1 -1.13 -12.11 -14.04
CA MET A 1 -0.51 -10.77 -14.11
C MET A 1 0.73 -10.80 -13.22
N LYS A 2 1.91 -10.42 -13.70
CA LYS A 2 3.14 -10.47 -12.88
C LYS A 2 3.41 -9.07 -12.36
N ILE A 3 3.20 -8.84 -11.06
CA ILE A 3 3.57 -7.57 -10.42
C ILE A 3 5.08 -7.40 -10.57
N ASP A 4 5.52 -6.18 -10.89
CA ASP A 4 6.94 -5.85 -10.98
C ASP A 4 7.59 -5.99 -9.61
N ASN A 5 8.66 -6.80 -9.51
CA ASN A 5 9.34 -7.06 -8.25
C ASN A 5 9.81 -5.76 -7.56
N ARG A 6 10.13 -4.72 -8.33
CA ARG A 6 10.54 -3.41 -7.78
C ARG A 6 9.40 -2.70 -7.04
N ILE A 7 8.17 -2.90 -7.51
CA ILE A 7 6.98 -2.42 -6.79
C ILE A 7 6.87 -3.16 -5.47
N VAL A 8 6.95 -4.50 -5.49
CA VAL A 8 6.86 -5.34 -4.28
C VAL A 8 7.93 -4.95 -3.25
N GLU A 9 9.17 -4.74 -3.69
CA GLU A 9 10.27 -4.31 -2.82
C GLU A 9 10.03 -2.96 -2.14
N GLY A 10 9.29 -2.06 -2.79
CA GLY A 10 8.92 -0.74 -2.27
C GLY A 10 7.63 -0.71 -1.43
N LEU A 11 6.77 -1.73 -1.51
CA LEU A 11 5.53 -1.75 -0.74
C LEU A 11 5.81 -2.03 0.74
N ARG A 12 5.20 -1.22 1.61
CA ARG A 12 5.26 -1.38 3.06
C ARG A 12 3.88 -1.19 3.68
N LEU A 13 3.60 -2.00 4.68
CA LEU A 13 2.46 -1.81 5.56
C LEU A 13 2.86 -0.90 6.71
N LYS A 14 2.00 0.05 7.03
CA LYS A 14 2.14 0.98 8.15
C LYS A 14 0.91 0.89 9.03
N ASP A 15 1.11 0.64 10.31
CA ASP A 15 0.06 0.80 11.32
C ASP A 15 -0.10 2.29 11.66
N VAL A 16 -1.34 2.77 11.70
CA VAL A 16 -1.70 4.13 12.09
C VAL A 16 -2.67 4.06 13.28
N PRO A 17 -2.13 3.94 14.51
CA PRO A 17 -2.95 3.70 15.71
C PRO A 17 -3.92 4.84 16.01
N GLU A 18 -3.58 6.08 15.66
CA GLU A 18 -4.46 7.22 15.90
C GLU A 18 -5.78 7.09 15.13
N ASN A 19 -5.72 6.46 13.95
CA ASN A 19 -6.87 6.27 13.06
C ASN A 19 -7.43 4.84 13.11
N LYS A 20 -6.80 3.93 13.87
CA LYS A 20 -7.12 2.49 13.87
C LYS A 20 -7.14 1.91 12.46
N THR A 21 -6.15 2.26 11.66
CA THR A 21 -6.03 1.82 10.27
C THR A 21 -4.68 1.15 10.03
N LYS A 22 -4.68 0.20 9.09
CA LYS A 22 -3.48 -0.25 8.40
C LYS A 22 -3.44 0.42 7.03
N GLU A 23 -2.27 0.89 6.64
CA GLU A 23 -2.06 1.58 5.38
C GLU A 23 -1.01 0.85 4.52
N ILE A 24 -1.21 0.85 3.21
CA ILE A 24 -0.21 0.44 2.23
C ILE A 24 0.42 1.71 1.66
N HIS A 25 1.74 1.75 1.70
CA HIS A 25 2.54 2.84 1.15
C HIS A 25 3.58 2.26 0.19
N PHE A 26 3.92 3.04 -0.83
CA PHE A 26 5.05 2.75 -1.71
C PHE A 26 6.23 3.66 -1.36
N TYR A 27 7.40 3.05 -1.12
CA TYR A 27 8.64 3.71 -0.74
C TYR A 27 9.71 3.53 -1.82
N ALA A 28 10.30 4.64 -2.25
CA ALA A 28 11.50 4.65 -3.08
C ALA A 28 12.23 5.99 -2.91
N ASN A 29 13.56 5.99 -3.11
CA ASN A 29 14.38 7.22 -3.12
C ASN A 29 14.18 8.15 -1.89
N GLY A 30 13.92 7.61 -0.70
CA GLY A 30 13.70 8.39 0.52
C GLY A 30 12.36 9.13 0.58
N LYS A 31 11.43 8.82 -0.34
CA LYS A 31 10.06 9.33 -0.35
C LYS A 31 9.07 8.18 -0.18
N SER A 32 7.86 8.51 0.31
CA SER A 32 6.72 7.60 0.33
C SER A 32 5.47 8.23 -0.24
N ILE A 33 4.60 7.38 -0.78
CA ILE A 33 3.23 7.76 -1.14
C ILE A 33 2.23 6.77 -0.56
N PHE A 34 1.13 7.32 -0.06
CA PHE A 34 -0.03 6.56 0.40
C PHE A 34 -0.76 5.93 -0.80
N LEU A 35 -1.10 4.65 -0.70
CA LEU A 35 -1.84 3.93 -1.74
C LEU A 35 -3.25 3.55 -1.31
N SER A 36 -3.40 2.98 -0.11
CA SER A 36 -4.67 2.44 0.37
C SER A 36 -4.67 2.30 1.89
N SER A 37 -5.86 2.31 2.50
CA SER A 37 -6.04 2.05 3.94
C SER A 37 -7.20 1.10 4.18
N ILE A 38 -7.11 0.34 5.27
CA ILE A 38 -8.19 -0.47 5.80
C ILE A 38 -8.32 -0.24 7.30
N THR A 39 -9.55 -0.15 7.81
CA THR A 39 -9.80 0.00 9.25
C THR A 39 -9.60 -1.33 9.97
N GLU A 40 -9.10 -1.27 11.20
CA GLU A 40 -8.98 -2.46 12.05
C GLU A 40 -10.34 -3.12 12.30
N GLU A 41 -11.42 -2.35 12.39
CA GLU A 41 -12.78 -2.89 12.52
C GLU A 41 -13.12 -3.86 11.38
N LYS A 42 -12.80 -3.49 10.13
CA LYS A 42 -13.00 -4.38 8.99
C LYS A 42 -12.16 -5.65 9.17
N LEU A 43 -10.91 -5.50 9.63
CA LEU A 43 -9.98 -6.62 9.85
C LEU A 43 -10.37 -7.57 10.98
N ILE A 44 -11.36 -7.24 11.83
CA ILE A 44 -11.70 -8.01 13.04
C ILE A 44 -12.80 -9.07 12.81
N ASN A 45 -13.56 -9.03 11.70
CA ASN A 45 -14.62 -10.01 11.44
C ASN A 45 -14.09 -11.40 11.06
N GLU A 46 -14.84 -12.49 11.30
CA GLU A 46 -14.41 -13.90 11.20
C GLU A 46 -13.73 -14.33 9.87
N GLU A 47 -13.82 -13.52 8.81
CA GLU A 47 -13.12 -13.64 7.53
C GLU A 47 -11.76 -12.87 7.49
N GLN A 48 -11.11 -12.68 8.64
CA GLN A 48 -9.96 -11.75 8.82
C GLN A 48 -8.85 -11.93 7.78
N LEU A 49 -8.43 -13.17 7.52
CA LEU A 49 -7.36 -13.48 6.58
C LEU A 49 -7.80 -13.26 5.13
N ASP A 50 -9.02 -13.66 4.80
CA ASP A 50 -9.56 -13.55 3.44
C ASP A 50 -9.74 -12.08 3.05
N MET A 51 -10.27 -11.26 3.96
CA MET A 51 -10.48 -9.85 3.69
C MET A 51 -9.16 -9.04 3.71
N PHE A 52 -8.21 -9.38 4.57
CA PHE A 52 -6.87 -8.77 4.53
C PHE A 52 -6.12 -9.13 3.24
N GLN A 53 -6.15 -10.40 2.83
CA GLN A 53 -5.56 -10.86 1.58
C GLN A 53 -6.23 -10.19 0.38
N HIS A 54 -7.56 -10.15 0.36
CA HIS A 54 -8.34 -9.52 -0.70
C HIS A 54 -7.99 -8.03 -0.84
N TRP A 55 -7.91 -7.30 0.27
CA TRP A 55 -7.51 -5.89 0.25
C TRP A 55 -6.10 -5.67 -0.34
N ILE A 56 -5.14 -6.52 0.00
CA ILE A 56 -3.79 -6.47 -0.59
C ILE A 56 -3.85 -6.79 -2.08
N GLU A 57 -4.58 -7.82 -2.48
CA GLU A 57 -4.74 -8.23 -3.88
C GLU A 57 -5.36 -7.11 -4.70
N GLU A 58 -6.49 -6.53 -4.26
CA GLU A 58 -7.13 -5.39 -4.92
C GLU A 58 -6.20 -4.19 -5.01
N THR A 59 -5.49 -3.87 -3.92
CA THR A 59 -4.57 -2.73 -3.90
C THR A 59 -3.44 -2.96 -4.91
N THR A 60 -2.88 -4.16 -4.97
CA THR A 60 -1.72 -4.48 -5.84
C THR A 60 -2.09 -4.72 -7.31
N LEU A 61 -3.28 -5.24 -7.60
CA LEU A 61 -3.79 -5.42 -8.97
C LEU A 61 -4.01 -4.10 -9.69
N ASN A 62 -4.39 -3.06 -8.95
CA ASN A 62 -4.71 -1.74 -9.49
C ASN A 62 -3.52 -0.77 -9.48
N LEU A 63 -2.31 -1.25 -9.16
CA LEU A 63 -1.14 -0.38 -9.14
C LEU A 63 -0.73 0.05 -10.55
N PRO A 64 -0.37 1.34 -10.74
CA PRO A 64 0.31 1.79 -11.93
C PRO A 64 1.64 1.09 -12.15
N THR A 65 2.24 1.30 -13.32
CA THR A 65 3.59 0.80 -13.58
C THR A 65 4.61 1.41 -12.60
N TYR A 66 5.73 0.72 -12.38
CA TYR A 66 6.80 1.22 -11.51
C TYR A 66 7.28 2.61 -11.92
N GLN A 67 7.38 2.88 -13.24
CA GLN A 67 7.78 4.19 -13.75
C GLN A 67 6.78 5.28 -13.39
N THR A 68 5.49 5.00 -13.55
CA THR A 68 4.42 5.94 -13.16
C THR A 68 4.43 6.19 -11.65
N LEU A 69 4.65 5.14 -10.84
CA LEU A 69 4.77 5.30 -9.39
C LEU A 69 5.95 6.19 -9.01
N LEU A 70 7.10 6.07 -9.67
CA LEU A 70 8.25 6.96 -9.43
C LEU A 70 7.95 8.41 -9.81
N GLU A 71 7.26 8.66 -10.92
CA GLU A 71 6.89 10.01 -11.36
C GLU A 71 5.93 10.68 -10.35
N ILE A 72 4.93 9.92 -9.87
CA ILE A 72 4.01 10.41 -8.84
C ILE A 72 4.78 10.63 -7.54
N LEU A 73 5.66 9.71 -7.14
CA LEU A 73 6.45 9.83 -5.92
C LEU A 73 7.38 11.06 -5.94
N GLU A 74 7.96 11.39 -7.09
CA GLU A 74 8.76 12.60 -7.23
C GLU A 74 7.94 13.88 -7.02
N THR A 75 6.70 13.88 -7.52
CA THR A 75 5.81 15.05 -7.53
C THR A 75 5.01 15.24 -6.24
N GLU A 76 4.52 14.15 -5.67
CA GLU A 76 3.55 14.12 -4.56
C GLU A 76 4.04 13.34 -3.33
N GLY A 77 5.20 12.68 -3.44
CA GLY A 77 5.74 11.88 -2.35
C GLY A 77 6.16 12.71 -1.16
N ASN A 78 5.88 12.19 0.03
CA ASN A 78 6.33 12.75 1.29
C ASN A 78 7.75 12.27 1.61
N VAL A 79 8.59 13.15 2.14
CA VAL A 79 9.94 12.77 2.61
C VAL A 79 9.81 11.92 3.87
N VAL A 80 10.55 10.80 3.92
CA VAL A 80 10.53 9.79 4.99
C VAL A 80 11.72 9.95 5.92
#